data_AF-A0A8T2I407-F1
#
_entry.id   AF-A0A8T2I407-F1
#
_cell.length_a   1.000
_cell.length_b   1.000
_cell.length_c   1.000
_cell.angle_alpha   90.00
_cell.angle_beta   90.00
_cell.angle_gamma   90.00
#
_symmetry.space_group_name_H-M   'P 1'
#
loop_
_entity.id
_entity.type
_entity.pdbx_description
1 polymer ?
#
loop_
_entity_poly.entity_id
_entity_poly.type
_entity_poly.pdbx_seq_one_letter_code
_entity_poly.pdbx_strand_id
1 'polypeptide(L)'
;MTTKIDEVPKRVEEALFFRLKQRGFEECDDRAKHYADCCRGRILSMAWACRAEAKEFSNCMSKYTGKIGTMKAMWIARGAKHKMTEAEWDILLNDVIASD
;
A
#
# COMPACT_ATOMS: atom_id res chain seq x y z
N MET A 1 19.61 8.55 -22.42
CA MET A 1 19.12 9.63 -21.53
C MET A 1 17.92 9.10 -20.78
N THR A 2 18.11 8.58 -19.57
CA THR A 2 17.00 8.19 -18.68
C THR A 2 16.42 9.46 -18.10
N THR A 3 15.25 9.84 -18.60
CA THR A 3 14.49 11.01 -18.15
C THR A 3 14.28 10.94 -16.64
N LYS A 4 14.59 12.05 -15.98
CA LYS A 4 14.21 12.35 -14.59
C LYS A 4 12.72 12.05 -14.47
N ILE A 5 12.34 10.96 -13.79
CA ILE A 5 10.97 10.76 -13.36
C ILE A 5 10.66 11.97 -12.48
N ASP A 6 9.66 12.76 -12.85
CA ASP A 6 9.27 13.98 -12.14
C ASP A 6 9.31 13.76 -10.63
N GLU A 7 10.12 14.57 -9.94
CA GLU A 7 10.46 14.37 -8.53
C GLU A 7 9.23 14.68 -7.68
N VAL A 8 8.45 13.65 -7.35
CA VAL A 8 7.38 13.74 -6.37
C VAL A 8 8.00 14.17 -5.04
N PRO A 9 7.50 15.23 -4.38
CA PRO A 9 8.04 15.65 -3.09
C PRO A 9 7.98 14.49 -2.08
N LYS A 10 9.03 14.30 -1.29
CA LYS A 10 9.11 13.19 -0.32
C LYS A 10 7.87 13.09 0.60
N ARG A 11 7.34 14.22 1.03
CA ARG A 11 6.11 14.29 1.84
C ARG A 11 4.88 13.73 1.12
N VAL A 12 4.79 14.00 -0.18
CA VAL A 12 3.71 13.47 -1.04
C VAL A 12 3.92 11.98 -1.25
N GLU A 13 5.15 11.54 -1.49
CA GLU A 13 5.46 10.11 -1.60
C GLU A 13 5.13 9.33 -0.32
N GLU A 14 5.47 9.87 0.85
CA GLU A 14 5.11 9.29 2.14
C GLU A 14 3.58 9.24 2.32
N ALA A 15 2.86 10.30 1.95
CA ALA A 15 1.40 10.32 2.01
C ALA A 15 0.76 9.29 1.05
N LEU A 16 1.25 9.20 -0.19
CA LEU A 16 0.82 8.20 -1.17
C LEU A 16 1.01 6.78 -0.62
N PHE A 17 2.18 6.51 -0.06
CA PHE A 17 2.49 5.21 0.51
C PHE A 17 1.65 4.89 1.74
N PHE A 18 1.41 5.87 2.61
CA PHE A 18 0.55 5.72 3.78
C PHE A 18 -0.88 5.34 3.39
N ARG A 19 -1.46 6.02 2.39
CA ARG A 19 -2.82 5.75 1.91
C ARG A 19 -2.95 4.38 1.25
N LEU A 20 -2.00 4.01 0.39
CA LEU A 20 -1.96 2.66 -0.20
C LEU A 20 -1.88 1.58 0.87
N LYS A 21 -1.03 1.78 1.88
CA LYS A 21 -0.93 0.84 3.01
C LYS A 21 -2.22 0.76 3.79
N GLN A 22 -2.82 1.89 4.15
CA GLN A 22 -4.07 1.93 4.91
C GLN A 22 -5.15 1.13 4.20
N ARG A 23 -5.32 1.35 2.90
CA ARG A 23 -6.29 0.60 2.11
C ARG A 23 -5.95 -0.88 1.99
N GLY A 24 -4.67 -1.20 1.82
CA GLY A 24 -4.20 -2.59 1.86
C GLY A 24 -4.49 -3.27 3.20
N PHE A 25 -4.38 -2.56 4.32
CA PHE A 25 -4.74 -3.08 5.64
C PHE A 25 -6.24 -3.32 5.78
N GLU A 26 -7.09 -2.41 5.30
CA GLU A 26 -8.55 -2.57 5.34
C GLU A 26 -9.01 -3.79 4.52
N GLU A 27 -8.48 -3.96 3.31
CA GLU A 27 -8.87 -5.05 2.40
C GLU A 27 -8.25 -6.39 2.79
N CYS A 28 -7.06 -6.38 3.41
CA CYS A 28 -6.36 -7.58 3.87
C CYS A 28 -6.56 -7.86 5.37
N ASP A 29 -7.52 -7.19 6.02
CA ASP A 29 -7.73 -7.24 7.48
C ASP A 29 -8.01 -8.67 7.97
N ASP A 30 -8.80 -9.45 7.23
CA ASP A 30 -9.07 -10.85 7.58
C ASP A 30 -7.79 -11.70 7.63
N ARG A 31 -6.90 -11.53 6.64
CA ARG A 31 -5.61 -12.25 6.59
C ARG A 31 -4.67 -11.76 7.69
N ALA A 32 -4.72 -10.47 8.01
CA ALA A 32 -3.97 -9.89 9.12
C ALA A 32 -4.43 -10.48 10.47
N LYS A 33 -5.75 -10.64 10.67
CA LYS A 33 -6.33 -11.30 11.85
C LYS A 33 -5.90 -12.76 11.97
N HIS A 34 -5.96 -13.54 10.88
CA HIS A 34 -5.49 -14.92 10.89
C HIS A 34 -4.01 -15.04 11.27
N TYR A 35 -3.17 -14.16 10.71
CA TYR A 35 -1.76 -14.10 11.10
C TYR A 35 -1.59 -13.72 12.58
N ALA A 36 -2.30 -12.70 13.06
CA ALA A 36 -2.24 -12.27 14.46
C ALA A 36 -2.72 -13.36 15.44
N ASP A 37 -3.75 -14.10 15.07
CA ASP A 37 -4.27 -15.23 15.85
C ASP A 37 -3.25 -16.37 15.92
N CYS A 38 -2.55 -16.68 14.82
CA CYS A 38 -1.44 -17.64 14.84
C CYS A 38 -0.28 -17.19 15.74
N CYS A 39 0.02 -15.88 15.73
CA CYS A 39 1.08 -15.30 16.55
C CYS A 39 0.71 -15.23 18.03
N ARG A 40 -0.58 -15.30 18.38
CA ARG A 40 -1.05 -15.22 19.76
C ARG A 40 -0.46 -16.37 20.59
N GLY A 41 0.36 -16.03 21.57
CA GLY A 41 1.02 -16.99 22.47
C GLY A 41 2.30 -17.62 21.93
N ARG A 42 2.83 -17.18 20.78
CA ARG A 42 4.11 -17.64 20.21
C ARG A 42 5.10 -16.48 20.13
N ILE A 43 6.19 -16.54 20.91
CA ILE A 43 7.25 -15.51 20.88
C ILE A 43 8.44 -15.94 20.02
N LEU A 44 8.96 -17.16 20.25
CA LEU A 44 10.18 -17.64 19.57
C LEU A 44 9.88 -18.49 18.32
N SER A 45 8.75 -19.21 18.29
CA SER A 45 8.40 -20.12 17.20
C SER A 45 7.59 -19.47 16.07
N MET A 46 7.18 -18.21 16.23
CA MET A 46 6.31 -17.48 15.31
C MET A 46 6.81 -17.46 13.86
N ALA A 47 8.11 -17.21 13.67
CA ALA A 47 8.71 -17.05 12.34
C ALA A 47 8.60 -18.32 11.45
N TRP A 48 8.52 -19.50 12.06
CA TRP A 48 8.43 -20.79 11.36
C TRP A 48 7.00 -21.34 11.40
N ALA A 49 6.37 -21.28 12.58
CA ALA A 49 5.06 -21.88 12.84
C ALA A 49 3.89 -21.09 12.24
N CYS A 50 4.07 -19.80 11.94
CA CYS A 50 3.08 -18.93 11.29
C CYS A 50 3.53 -18.46 9.90
N ARG A 51 4.46 -19.18 9.27
CA ARG A 51 5.04 -18.80 7.98
C ARG A 51 4.02 -18.82 6.84
N ALA A 52 3.04 -19.72 6.91
CA ALA A 52 1.99 -19.84 5.90
C ALA A 52 1.08 -18.60 5.92
N GLU A 53 0.58 -18.25 7.09
CA GLU A 53 -0.29 -17.10 7.34
C GLU A 53 0.44 -15.78 7.03
N ALA A 54 1.73 -15.68 7.41
CA ALA A 54 2.57 -14.53 7.05
C ALA A 54 2.70 -14.38 5.53
N LYS A 55 2.84 -15.49 4.79
CA LYS A 55 2.94 -15.47 3.33
C LYS A 55 1.61 -15.06 2.69
N GLU A 56 0.48 -15.53 3.20
CA GLU A 56 -0.84 -15.15 2.68
C GLU A 56 -1.15 -13.67 2.89
N PHE A 57 -0.82 -13.15 4.07
CA PHE A 57 -0.92 -11.72 4.37
C PHE A 57 0.01 -10.89 3.48
N SER A 58 1.29 -11.29 3.36
CA SER A 58 2.26 -10.61 2.50
C SER A 58 1.86 -10.63 1.03
N ASN A 59 1.28 -11.74 0.54
CA ASN A 59 0.77 -11.86 -0.84
C ASN A 59 -0.43 -10.93 -1.10
N CYS A 60 -1.21 -10.62 -0.06
CA CYS A 60 -2.29 -9.65 -0.16
C CYS A 60 -1.74 -8.23 -0.22
N MET A 61 -0.85 -7.89 0.73
CA MET A 61 -0.24 -6.56 0.82
C MET A 61 0.61 -6.20 -0.39
N SER A 62 1.29 -7.17 -1.01
CA SER A 62 2.15 -6.94 -2.17
C SER A 62 1.41 -6.32 -3.36
N LYS A 63 0.11 -6.63 -3.51
CA LYS A 63 -0.77 -6.03 -4.54
C LYS A 63 -0.91 -4.52 -4.38
N TYR A 64 -0.88 -4.01 -3.15
CA TYR A 64 -1.02 -2.58 -2.87
C TYR A 64 0.34 -1.88 -2.87
N THR A 65 1.37 -2.49 -2.29
CA THR A 65 2.71 -1.89 -2.27
C THR A 65 3.35 -1.80 -3.65
N GLY A 66 3.02 -2.71 -4.57
CA GLY A 66 3.50 -2.66 -5.96
C GLY A 66 2.88 -1.53 -6.79
N LYS A 67 1.72 -1.02 -6.39
CA LYS A 67 0.99 0.06 -7.08
C LYS A 67 1.53 1.47 -6.80
N ILE A 68 2.57 1.62 -5.98
CA ILE A 68 3.16 2.93 -5.71
C ILE A 68 3.67 3.62 -6.98
N GLY A 69 4.21 2.85 -7.93
CA GLY A 69 4.71 3.39 -9.20
C GLY A 69 3.60 3.95 -10.08
N THR A 70 2.49 3.22 -10.20
CA THR A 70 1.31 3.66 -10.98
C THR A 70 0.63 4.85 -10.31
N MET A 71 0.53 4.85 -8.98
CA MET A 71 -0.05 5.96 -8.23
C MET A 71 0.79 7.25 -8.38
N LYS A 72 2.12 7.15 -8.35
CA LYS A 72 3.01 8.29 -8.64
C LYS A 72 2.80 8.82 -10.06
N ALA A 73 2.75 7.93 -11.06
CA ALA A 73 2.52 8.32 -12.45
C ALA A 73 1.16 9.03 -12.63
N MET A 74 0.10 8.52 -12.02
CA MET A 74 -1.23 9.16 -12.06
C MET A 74 -1.25 10.51 -11.32
N TRP A 75 -0.54 10.63 -10.20
CA TRP A 75 -0.41 11.89 -9.47
C TRP A 75 0.29 12.97 -10.32
N ILE A 76 1.37 12.60 -11.02
CA ILE A 76 2.09 13.47 -11.96
C ILE A 76 1.18 13.84 -13.14
N ALA A 77 0.50 12.85 -13.74
CA ALA A 77 -0.38 13.06 -14.90
C ALA A 77 -1.55 14.01 -14.60
N ARG A 78 -2.01 14.04 -13.34
CA ARG A 78 -3.06 14.95 -12.86
C ARG A 78 -2.58 16.37 -12.59
N GLY A 79 -1.26 16.63 -12.68
CA GLY A 79 -0.67 17.91 -12.29
C GLY A 79 -1.01 18.28 -10.84
N ALA A 80 -1.17 17.28 -9.98
CA ALA A 80 -1.70 17.46 -8.65
C ALA A 80 -0.78 18.39 -7.84
N LYS A 81 -1.39 19.40 -7.22
CA LYS A 81 -0.67 20.38 -6.40
C LYS A 81 -0.19 19.72 -5.10
N HIS A 82 0.83 20.28 -4.46
CA HIS A 82 1.32 19.86 -3.13
C HIS A 82 0.19 19.73 -2.07
N LYS A 83 -0.92 20.45 -2.23
CA LYS A 83 -2.10 20.40 -1.35
C LYS A 83 -3.29 19.80 -2.10
N MET A 84 -3.43 18.49 -2.06
CA MET A 84 -4.68 17.78 -2.40
C MET A 84 -5.59 17.74 -1.17
N THR A 85 -6.88 17.88 -1.42
CA THR A 85 -7.96 17.61 -0.45
C THR A 85 -8.17 16.11 -0.27
N GLU A 86 -8.81 15.72 0.83
CA GLU A 86 -9.08 14.31 1.15
C GLU A 86 -9.88 13.60 0.05
N ALA A 87 -10.90 14.27 -0.49
CA ALA A 87 -11.74 13.72 -1.55
C ALA A 87 -10.95 13.44 -2.85
N GLU A 88 -10.00 14.30 -3.20
CA GLU A 88 -9.13 14.07 -4.36
C GLU A 88 -8.22 12.85 -4.13
N TRP A 89 -7.76 12.63 -2.90
CA TRP A 89 -6.96 11.45 -2.54
C TRP A 89 -7.74 10.17 -2.73
N ASP A 90 -8.99 10.15 -2.28
CA ASP A 90 -9.85 8.97 -2.40
C ASP A 90 -10.15 8.65 -3.87
N ILE A 91 -10.38 9.67 -4.70
CA ILE A 91 -10.56 9.49 -6.15
C ILE A 91 -9.30 8.87 -6.78
N LEU A 92 -8.12 9.44 -6.51
CA LEU A 92 -6.85 8.93 -7.03
C LEU A 92 -6.60 7.48 -6.59
N LEU A 93 -6.88 7.18 -5.32
CA LEU A 93 -6.69 5.84 -4.75
C LEU A 93 -7.63 4.82 -5.38
N ASN A 94 -8.91 5.15 -5.53
CA ASN A 94 -9.91 4.29 -6.15
C ASN A 94 -9.57 4.00 -7.61
N ASP A 95 -9.11 4.99 -8.37
CA ASP A 95 -8.71 4.78 -9.76
C ASP A 95 -7.51 3.84 -9.89
N VAL A 96 -6.53 3.95 -8.99
CA VAL A 96 -5.35 3.07 -8.96
C VAL A 96 -5.72 1.65 -8.57
N ILE A 97 -6.71 1.47 -7.70
CA ILE A 97 -7.21 0.16 -7.29
C ILE A 97 -8.05 -0.47 -8.39
N ALA A 98 -8.89 0.31 -9.06
CA ALA A 98 -9.78 -0.14 -10.13
C ALA A 98 -9.06 -0.43 -11.47
N SER A 99 -7.82 0.04 -11.64
CA SER A 99 -7.02 -0.21 -12.85
C SER A 99 -6.37 -1.60 -12.92
N ASP A 100 -6.92 -2.60 -12.21
CA ASP A 100 -6.52 -4.03 -12.27
C ASP A 100 -7.33 -4.81 -13.31
#